data_AF-A0A4Z0GIA2-F1
#
_entry.id   AF-A0A4Z0GIA2-F1
#
_cell.length_a   1.000
_cell.length_b   1.000
_cell.length_c   1.000
_cell.angle_alpha   90.00
_cell.angle_beta   90.00
_cell.angle_gamma   90.00
#
_symmetry.space_group_name_H-M   'P 1'
#
loop_
_entity.id
_entity.type
_entity.pdbx_description
1 polymer ?
#
loop_
_entity_poly.entity_id
_entity_poly.type
_entity_poly.pdbx_seq_one_letter_code
_entity_poly.pdbx_strand_id
1 'polypeptide(L)'
;MAKYNKETIGKRIKKVRQELGYSMEKFGEIVDSVSKGTVSHWENGTNLPNEYRMEKIAKLVGKDIEWLKYGTMDEYILEKLYLFEDYLKDPAFYDQLVTKLKKNKVKVGDFDNLIKIVATVRPELKDKNITKATIENEEKTKDEIYSYEIVNNKHFIDVYVPMLDGLFAQESKIENDLNRYNDQILMRTLDMLDRMNPQTKEKMNEVMKIISWIATNNIFRLEIQEISQRAVYGGFTYGSYEKQKDRNLKEIKKDLKQLTGKVSDLLNEICMENYNEFQKKEYKSLFR
;
A
#
# COMPACT_ATOMS: atom_id res chain seq x y z
N MET A 1 -18.94 8.38 15.82
CA MET A 1 -19.71 8.56 14.57
C MET A 1 -19.37 7.41 13.64
N ALA A 2 -20.34 6.56 13.29
CA ALA A 2 -20.12 5.39 12.43
C ALA A 2 -19.51 5.82 11.08
N LYS A 3 -18.22 5.52 10.88
CA LYS A 3 -17.40 6.14 9.84
C LYS A 3 -17.46 5.26 8.59
N TYR A 4 -18.28 5.66 7.61
CA TYR A 4 -18.54 4.98 6.34
C TYR A 4 -17.27 4.63 5.52
N ASN A 5 -17.40 3.61 4.63
CA ASN A 5 -16.34 3.12 3.75
C ASN A 5 -16.22 3.98 2.49
N LYS A 6 -15.07 4.63 2.29
CA LYS A 6 -14.84 5.57 1.19
C LYS A 6 -14.86 4.87 -0.19
N GLU A 7 -14.35 3.65 -0.25
CA GLU A 7 -14.23 2.90 -1.48
C GLU A 7 -15.62 2.43 -1.97
N THR A 8 -16.46 1.97 -1.05
CA THR A 8 -17.85 1.58 -1.36
C THR A 8 -18.66 2.79 -1.82
N ILE A 9 -18.49 3.94 -1.16
CA ILE A 9 -19.09 5.21 -1.61
C ILE A 9 -18.59 5.59 -3.01
N GLY A 10 -17.28 5.51 -3.26
CA GLY A 10 -16.68 5.80 -4.56
C GLY A 10 -17.23 4.92 -5.68
N LYS A 11 -17.36 3.62 -5.43
CA LYS A 11 -18.01 2.65 -6.34
C LYS A 11 -19.45 3.04 -6.66
N ARG A 12 -20.23 3.49 -5.66
CA ARG A 12 -21.61 3.99 -5.89
C ARG A 12 -21.63 5.30 -6.68
N ILE A 13 -20.72 6.24 -6.42
CA ILE A 13 -20.58 7.48 -7.22
C ILE A 13 -20.29 7.13 -8.69
N LYS A 14 -19.36 6.22 -8.94
CA LYS A 14 -19.04 5.72 -10.29
C LYS A 14 -20.25 5.08 -10.96
N LYS A 15 -20.98 4.24 -10.22
CA LYS A 15 -22.21 3.59 -10.69
C LYS A 15 -23.25 4.64 -11.10
N VAL A 16 -23.53 5.62 -10.25
CA VAL A 16 -24.46 6.73 -10.56
C VAL A 16 -24.03 7.46 -11.84
N ARG A 17 -22.75 7.80 -11.97
CA ARG A 17 -22.25 8.47 -13.19
C ARG A 17 -22.47 7.61 -14.44
N GLN A 18 -22.15 6.32 -14.36
CA GLN A 18 -22.26 5.39 -15.47
C GLN A 18 -23.72 5.12 -15.87
N GLU A 19 -24.63 4.97 -14.91
CA GLU A 19 -26.07 4.80 -15.14
C GLU A 19 -26.68 6.01 -15.86
N LEU A 20 -26.16 7.21 -15.58
CA LEU A 20 -26.57 8.45 -16.24
C LEU A 20 -25.83 8.70 -17.58
N GLY A 21 -24.87 7.85 -17.95
CA GLY A 21 -24.12 7.95 -19.20
C GLY A 21 -23.15 9.14 -19.27
N TYR A 22 -22.74 9.71 -18.14
CA TYR A 22 -21.88 10.90 -18.12
C TYR A 22 -20.38 10.58 -18.12
N SER A 23 -19.59 11.42 -18.80
CA SER A 23 -18.14 11.50 -18.59
C SER A 23 -17.83 12.05 -17.19
N MET A 24 -16.61 11.82 -16.69
CA MET A 24 -16.20 12.39 -15.39
C MET A 24 -16.24 13.92 -15.41
N GLU A 25 -15.84 14.53 -16.53
CA GLU A 25 -15.94 15.97 -16.77
C GLU A 25 -17.38 16.45 -16.65
N LYS A 26 -18.31 15.82 -17.39
CA LYS A 26 -19.72 16.24 -17.40
C LYS A 26 -20.39 16.00 -16.05
N PHE A 27 -20.05 14.91 -15.39
CA PHE A 27 -20.54 14.59 -14.05
C PHE A 27 -20.06 15.62 -13.02
N GLY A 28 -18.79 16.00 -13.07
CA GLY A 28 -18.22 17.03 -12.21
C GLY A 28 -18.88 18.39 -12.37
N GLU A 29 -19.19 18.76 -13.62
CA GLU A 29 -19.96 19.96 -13.96
C GLU A 29 -21.36 19.95 -13.33
N ILE A 30 -22.11 18.86 -13.49
CA ILE A 30 -23.48 18.70 -12.97
C ILE A 30 -23.50 18.75 -11.44
N VAL A 31 -22.54 18.07 -10.79
CA VAL A 31 -22.50 17.95 -9.33
C VAL A 31 -22.18 19.30 -8.69
N ASP A 32 -21.10 19.97 -9.04
CA ASP A 32 -20.73 21.24 -8.40
C ASP A 32 -19.56 21.96 -9.12
N SER A 33 -19.54 21.91 -10.46
CA SER A 33 -18.45 22.49 -11.27
C SER A 33 -17.05 22.02 -10.85
N VAL A 34 -16.91 20.73 -10.48
CA VAL A 34 -15.61 20.16 -10.08
C VAL A 34 -14.85 19.56 -11.25
N SER A 35 -13.53 19.46 -11.11
CA SER A 35 -12.66 18.89 -12.14
C SER A 35 -12.88 17.37 -12.33
N LYS A 36 -12.55 16.87 -13.52
CA LYS A 36 -12.44 15.42 -13.81
C LYS A 36 -11.59 14.69 -12.77
N GLY A 37 -10.45 15.29 -12.42
CA GLY A 37 -9.53 14.75 -11.42
C GLY A 37 -10.26 14.53 -10.09
N THR A 38 -10.99 15.54 -9.62
CA THR A 38 -11.78 15.45 -8.37
C THR A 38 -12.80 14.32 -8.42
N VAL A 39 -13.53 14.16 -9.52
CA VAL A 39 -14.47 13.04 -9.70
C VAL A 39 -13.76 11.69 -9.67
N SER A 40 -12.60 11.57 -10.34
CA SER A 40 -11.80 10.35 -10.30
C SER A 40 -11.34 10.01 -8.88
N HIS A 41 -10.94 11.01 -8.07
CA HIS A 41 -10.55 10.78 -6.68
C HIS A 41 -11.74 10.30 -5.83
N TRP A 42 -12.95 10.80 -6.10
CA TRP A 42 -14.16 10.31 -5.44
C TRP A 42 -14.46 8.86 -5.82
N GLU A 43 -14.43 8.54 -7.12
CA GLU A 43 -14.74 7.20 -7.61
C GLU A 43 -13.75 6.14 -7.13
N ASN A 44 -12.49 6.53 -6.93
CA ASN A 44 -11.44 5.68 -6.40
C ASN A 44 -11.37 5.69 -4.85
N GLY A 45 -12.24 6.45 -4.17
CA GLY A 45 -12.26 6.54 -2.71
C GLY A 45 -11.08 7.27 -2.06
N THR A 46 -10.22 7.94 -2.85
CA THR A 46 -9.05 8.70 -2.37
C THR A 46 -9.48 9.84 -1.44
N ASN A 47 -10.49 10.59 -1.85
CA ASN A 47 -11.22 11.53 -0.99
C ASN A 47 -12.72 11.39 -1.25
N LEU A 48 -13.53 11.93 -0.35
CA LEU A 48 -14.98 11.91 -0.50
C LEU A 48 -15.51 13.30 -0.82
N PRO A 49 -16.62 13.41 -1.58
CA PRO A 49 -17.36 14.65 -1.68
C PRO A 49 -17.82 15.09 -0.27
N ASN A 50 -18.00 16.39 -0.08
CA ASN A 50 -18.64 16.88 1.14
C ASN A 50 -20.13 16.50 1.17
N GLU A 51 -20.78 16.71 2.31
CA GLU A 51 -22.18 16.32 2.52
C GLU A 51 -23.13 16.91 1.46
N TYR A 52 -22.98 18.20 1.16
CA TYR A 52 -23.75 18.87 0.10
C TYR A 52 -23.64 18.17 -1.27
N ARG A 53 -22.42 17.81 -1.69
CA ARG A 53 -22.17 17.12 -2.95
C ARG A 53 -22.69 15.68 -2.93
N MET A 54 -22.56 14.99 -1.81
CA MET A 54 -23.13 13.65 -1.63
C MET A 54 -24.64 13.65 -1.76
N GLU A 55 -25.33 14.59 -1.11
CA GLU A 55 -26.78 14.75 -1.27
C GLU A 55 -27.16 15.00 -2.72
N LYS A 56 -26.43 15.88 -3.41
CA LYS A 56 -26.70 16.21 -4.80
C LYS A 56 -26.51 14.99 -5.72
N ILE A 57 -25.44 14.22 -5.52
CA ILE A 57 -25.18 12.97 -6.25
C ILE A 57 -26.31 11.96 -6.01
N ALA A 58 -26.73 11.74 -4.76
CA ALA A 58 -27.82 10.81 -4.44
C ALA A 58 -29.15 11.23 -5.07
N LYS A 59 -29.46 12.53 -5.06
CA LYS A 59 -30.68 13.10 -5.67
C LYS A 59 -30.74 12.88 -7.19
N LEU A 60 -29.60 12.79 -7.90
CA LEU A 60 -29.59 12.51 -9.35
C LEU A 60 -30.24 11.18 -9.71
N VAL A 61 -30.27 10.21 -8.77
CA VAL A 61 -30.87 8.88 -8.95
C VAL A 61 -32.09 8.66 -8.04
N GLY A 62 -32.66 9.74 -7.48
CA GLY A 62 -33.84 9.66 -6.61
C GLY A 62 -33.59 8.91 -5.30
N LYS A 63 -32.37 8.95 -4.77
CA LYS A 63 -31.97 8.33 -3.50
C LYS A 63 -31.61 9.38 -2.45
N ASP A 64 -31.53 8.95 -1.20
CA ASP A 64 -31.04 9.77 -0.08
C ASP A 64 -29.53 9.62 0.11
N ILE A 65 -28.95 10.48 0.96
CA ILE A 65 -27.52 10.46 1.24
C ILE A 65 -27.10 9.19 1.97
N GLU A 66 -28.00 8.61 2.77
CA GLU A 66 -27.79 7.37 3.51
C GLU A 66 -27.58 6.19 2.55
N TRP A 67 -28.32 6.10 1.45
CA TRP A 67 -28.07 5.11 0.40
C TRP A 67 -26.69 5.29 -0.23
N LEU A 68 -26.25 6.53 -0.46
CA LEU A 68 -24.91 6.75 -1.01
C LEU A 68 -23.84 6.31 0.00
N LYS A 69 -24.03 6.63 1.29
CA LYS A 69 -23.11 6.30 2.40
C LYS A 69 -23.07 4.79 2.69
N TYR A 70 -24.21 4.11 2.73
CA TYR A 70 -24.35 2.75 3.26
C TYR A 70 -24.93 1.73 2.29
N GLY A 71 -25.60 2.15 1.23
CA GLY A 71 -26.13 1.27 0.18
C GLY A 71 -27.57 0.87 0.37
N THR A 72 -27.93 -0.25 -0.24
CA THR A 72 -29.22 -0.91 0.01
C THR A 72 -29.19 -1.58 1.39
N MET A 73 -30.38 -1.95 1.91
CA MET A 73 -30.45 -2.72 3.16
C MET A 73 -29.72 -4.07 3.02
N ASP A 74 -29.80 -4.72 1.86
CA ASP A 74 -29.11 -5.99 1.62
C ASP A 74 -27.59 -5.80 1.64
N GLU A 75 -27.07 -4.79 0.93
CA GLU A 75 -25.65 -4.43 0.98
C GLU A 75 -25.20 -4.11 2.42
N TYR A 76 -26.02 -3.37 3.17
CA TYR A 76 -25.73 -2.98 4.54
C TYR A 76 -25.70 -4.18 5.49
N ILE A 77 -26.64 -5.13 5.35
CA ILE A 77 -26.66 -6.37 6.13
C ILE A 77 -25.43 -7.21 5.83
N LEU A 78 -25.13 -7.43 4.55
CA LEU A 78 -23.96 -8.21 4.10
C LEU A 78 -22.66 -7.59 4.61
N GLU A 79 -22.51 -6.26 4.51
CA GLU A 79 -21.34 -5.55 5.00
C GLU A 79 -21.20 -5.68 6.53
N LYS A 80 -22.27 -5.44 7.28
CA LYS A 80 -22.20 -5.37 8.75
C LYS A 80 -22.19 -6.73 9.43
N LEU A 81 -22.70 -7.76 8.76
CA LEU A 81 -22.80 -9.13 9.28
C LEU A 81 -21.94 -10.12 8.48
N TYR A 82 -20.91 -9.65 7.76
CA TYR A 82 -20.05 -10.49 6.91
C TYR A 82 -19.41 -11.67 7.65
N LEU A 83 -19.08 -11.51 8.94
CA LEU A 83 -18.54 -12.60 9.79
C LEU A 83 -19.56 -13.72 10.06
N PHE A 84 -20.82 -13.50 9.70
CA PHE A 84 -21.93 -14.43 9.85
C PHE A 84 -22.50 -14.79 8.47
N GLU A 85 -21.71 -14.67 7.39
CA GLU A 85 -22.15 -14.94 6.01
C GLU A 85 -22.83 -16.32 5.87
N ASP A 86 -22.35 -17.33 6.59
CA ASP A 86 -22.96 -18.67 6.57
C ASP A 86 -24.39 -18.69 7.10
N TYR A 87 -24.72 -17.81 8.05
CA TYR A 87 -26.10 -17.63 8.50
C TYR A 87 -26.92 -16.87 7.46
N LEU A 88 -26.33 -15.87 6.79
CA LEU A 88 -27.01 -15.10 5.74
C LEU A 88 -27.34 -15.95 4.50
N LYS A 89 -26.62 -17.06 4.29
CA LYS A 89 -26.92 -18.05 3.24
C LYS A 89 -28.16 -18.89 3.53
N ASP A 90 -28.67 -18.94 4.77
CA ASP A 90 -29.96 -19.56 5.11
C ASP A 90 -31.11 -18.63 4.69
N PRO A 91 -31.89 -18.97 3.64
CA PRO A 91 -32.96 -18.11 3.14
C PRO A 91 -34.04 -17.85 4.18
N ALA A 92 -34.35 -18.85 5.02
CA ALA A 92 -35.40 -18.72 6.03
C ALA A 92 -34.99 -17.72 7.11
N PHE A 93 -33.71 -17.70 7.49
CA PHE A 93 -33.18 -16.69 8.40
C PHE A 93 -33.16 -15.30 7.75
N TYR A 94 -32.62 -15.19 6.54
CA TYR A 94 -32.50 -13.92 5.84
C TYR A 94 -33.86 -13.25 5.63
N ASP A 95 -34.86 -14.01 5.18
CA ASP A 95 -36.22 -13.51 4.96
C ASP A 95 -36.88 -13.03 6.26
N GLN A 96 -36.69 -13.77 7.37
CA GLN A 96 -37.19 -13.36 8.68
C GLN A 96 -36.50 -12.08 9.17
N LEU A 97 -35.19 -11.96 8.98
CA LEU A 97 -34.41 -10.77 9.32
C LEU A 97 -34.90 -9.55 8.55
N VAL A 98 -34.94 -9.63 7.22
CA VAL A 98 -35.39 -8.54 6.34
C VAL A 98 -36.84 -8.15 6.64
N THR A 99 -37.72 -9.12 6.88
CA THR A 99 -39.13 -8.87 7.25
C THR A 99 -39.23 -8.08 8.55
N LYS A 100 -38.46 -8.45 9.58
CA LYS A 100 -38.46 -7.71 10.85
C LYS A 100 -37.83 -6.33 10.70
N LEU A 101 -36.76 -6.16 9.94
CA LEU A 101 -36.16 -4.85 9.67
C LEU A 101 -37.15 -3.91 8.99
N LYS A 102 -37.87 -4.39 7.96
CA LYS A 102 -38.94 -3.65 7.28
C LYS A 102 -40.07 -3.28 8.23
N LYS A 103 -40.57 -4.25 9.01
CA LYS A 103 -41.65 -4.01 9.99
C LYS A 103 -41.29 -2.95 11.03
N ASN A 104 -40.04 -2.94 11.49
CA ASN A 104 -39.53 -1.97 12.46
C ASN A 104 -39.02 -0.67 11.82
N LYS A 105 -39.14 -0.50 10.50
CA LYS A 105 -38.69 0.68 9.75
C LYS A 105 -37.22 1.04 10.02
N VAL A 106 -36.37 0.04 10.19
CA VAL A 106 -34.94 0.24 10.42
C VAL A 106 -34.33 0.84 9.15
N LYS A 107 -33.57 1.93 9.30
CA LYS A 107 -32.88 2.60 8.18
C LYS A 107 -31.45 2.08 8.05
N VAL A 108 -30.89 2.15 6.84
CA VAL A 108 -29.46 1.91 6.67
C VAL A 108 -28.65 2.95 7.46
N GLY A 109 -27.57 2.51 8.08
CA GLY A 109 -26.81 3.34 9.04
C GLY A 109 -27.29 3.23 10.51
N ASP A 110 -28.47 2.66 10.77
CA ASP A 110 -28.97 2.41 12.13
C ASP A 110 -28.50 1.05 12.67
N PHE A 111 -27.22 1.02 13.04
CA PHE A 111 -26.54 -0.20 13.46
C PHE A 111 -27.14 -0.79 14.75
N ASP A 112 -27.49 0.05 15.72
CA ASP A 112 -28.02 -0.40 17.01
C ASP A 112 -29.34 -1.15 16.83
N ASN A 113 -30.26 -0.62 16.01
CA ASN A 113 -31.51 -1.31 15.75
C ASN A 113 -31.33 -2.53 14.85
N LEU A 114 -30.37 -2.53 13.90
CA LEU A 114 -30.00 -3.74 13.16
C LEU A 114 -29.61 -4.87 14.13
N ILE A 115 -28.69 -4.61 15.08
CA ILE A 115 -28.23 -5.64 16.02
C ILE A 115 -29.34 -6.10 16.97
N LYS A 116 -30.21 -5.20 17.44
CA LYS A 116 -31.40 -5.60 18.23
C LYS A 116 -32.30 -6.57 17.47
N ILE A 117 -32.54 -6.31 16.18
CA ILE A 117 -33.35 -7.20 15.35
C ILE A 117 -32.65 -8.53 15.12
N VAL A 118 -31.35 -8.53 14.79
CA VAL A 118 -30.55 -9.76 14.63
C VAL A 118 -30.64 -10.63 15.89
N ALA A 119 -30.43 -10.04 17.07
CA ALA A 119 -30.54 -10.75 18.35
C ALA A 119 -31.96 -11.28 18.66
N THR A 120 -33.00 -10.68 18.06
CA THR A 120 -34.39 -11.16 18.19
C THR A 120 -34.71 -12.31 17.23
N VAL A 121 -33.98 -12.45 16.13
CA VAL A 121 -34.17 -13.54 15.15
C VAL A 121 -33.28 -14.74 15.49
N ARG A 122 -32.03 -14.48 15.93
CA ARG A 122 -31.05 -15.49 16.34
C ARG A 122 -30.30 -14.99 17.58
N PRO A 123 -30.82 -15.24 18.79
CA PRO A 123 -30.20 -14.82 20.05
C PRO A 123 -28.75 -15.31 20.23
N GLU A 124 -28.42 -16.50 19.70
CA GLU A 124 -27.09 -17.10 19.75
C GLU A 124 -25.99 -16.28 19.04
N LEU A 125 -26.37 -15.34 18.15
CA LEU A 125 -25.42 -14.46 17.49
C LEU A 125 -25.00 -13.29 18.40
N LYS A 126 -25.78 -12.98 19.45
CA LYS A 126 -25.47 -11.91 20.41
C LYS A 126 -24.19 -12.18 21.19
N ASP A 127 -23.95 -13.44 21.56
CA ASP A 127 -22.79 -13.88 22.36
C ASP A 127 -21.53 -14.13 21.51
N LYS A 128 -21.68 -14.27 20.19
CA LYS A 128 -20.57 -14.43 19.23
C LYS A 128 -19.87 -13.10 18.89
N ASN A 129 -19.88 -12.13 19.80
CA ASN A 129 -19.20 -10.83 19.63
C ASN A 129 -19.67 -10.02 18.40
N ILE A 130 -20.95 -10.05 17.98
CA ILE A 130 -21.45 -9.13 16.94
C ILE A 130 -21.06 -7.68 17.26
N THR A 131 -21.29 -7.24 18.50
CA THR A 131 -21.00 -5.86 18.92
C THR A 131 -19.50 -5.56 18.97
N LYS A 132 -18.65 -6.51 19.40
CA LYS A 132 -17.20 -6.33 19.44
C LYS A 132 -16.56 -6.39 18.05
N ALA A 133 -16.95 -7.35 17.23
CA ALA A 133 -16.36 -7.56 15.92
C ALA A 133 -16.79 -6.49 14.90
N THR A 134 -18.01 -5.94 14.98
CA THR A 134 -18.41 -4.84 14.08
C THR A 134 -17.85 -3.48 14.51
N ILE A 135 -17.68 -3.22 15.82
CA ILE A 135 -17.02 -2.01 16.33
C ILE A 135 -15.50 -2.06 16.10
N GLU A 136 -14.86 -3.19 16.42
CA GLU A 136 -13.44 -3.40 16.13
C GLU A 136 -13.14 -3.35 14.63
N ASN A 137 -14.10 -3.67 13.74
CA ASN A 137 -13.91 -3.53 12.29
C ASN A 137 -14.22 -2.13 11.74
N GLU A 138 -15.07 -1.33 12.39
CA GLU A 138 -15.16 0.11 12.07
C GLU A 138 -13.89 0.88 12.50
N GLU A 139 -13.16 0.38 13.50
CA GLU A 139 -11.80 0.81 13.84
C GLU A 139 -10.72 0.15 12.94
N LYS A 140 -10.79 -1.16 12.66
CA LYS A 140 -9.80 -1.88 11.82
C LYS A 140 -9.86 -1.54 10.33
N THR A 141 -11.00 -1.10 9.79
CA THR A 141 -11.05 -0.58 8.41
C THR A 141 -10.45 0.83 8.28
N LYS A 142 -9.95 1.41 9.37
CA LYS A 142 -9.30 2.73 9.36
C LYS A 142 -7.90 2.79 9.93
N ASP A 143 -7.45 1.82 10.71
CA ASP A 143 -6.10 1.87 11.30
C ASP A 143 -5.32 0.55 11.21
N GLU A 144 -5.42 -0.17 10.08
CA GLU A 144 -4.28 -0.92 9.54
C GLU A 144 -3.98 -0.53 8.08
N ILE A 145 -4.18 0.77 7.73
CA ILE A 145 -3.05 1.41 7.08
C ILE A 145 -2.03 1.42 8.20
N TYR A 146 -0.98 0.61 8.12
CA TYR A 146 0.19 0.91 8.92
C TYR A 146 0.52 2.37 8.60
N SER A 147 0.16 3.30 9.50
CA SER A 147 0.52 4.70 9.38
C SER A 147 1.97 4.80 9.80
N TYR A 148 2.82 4.00 9.17
CA TYR A 148 4.24 4.18 9.19
C TYR A 148 4.46 5.63 8.79
N GLU A 149 5.11 6.42 9.65
CA GLU A 149 5.36 7.84 9.35
C GLU A 149 6.01 8.03 7.97
N ILE A 150 6.73 7.00 7.51
CA ILE A 150 7.33 6.92 6.17
C ILE A 150 6.31 7.06 5.03
N VAL A 151 5.06 6.62 5.18
CA VAL A 151 4.04 6.77 4.12
C VAL A 151 3.59 8.21 3.93
N ASN A 152 3.88 9.10 4.88
CA ASN A 152 3.68 10.55 4.74
C ASN A 152 4.94 11.27 4.25
N ASN A 153 6.07 10.56 4.11
CA ASN A 153 7.30 11.15 3.63
C ASN A 153 7.23 11.33 2.09
N LYS A 154 7.21 12.59 1.65
CA LYS A 154 7.12 12.92 0.22
C LYS A 154 8.23 12.28 -0.62
N HIS A 155 9.46 12.23 -0.12
CA HIS A 155 10.56 11.58 -0.85
C HIS A 155 10.36 10.06 -0.95
N PHE A 156 9.83 9.42 0.09
CA PHE A 156 9.45 8.02 0.04
C PHE A 156 8.38 7.76 -1.03
N ILE A 157 7.32 8.56 -1.05
CA ILE A 157 6.24 8.44 -2.05
C ILE A 157 6.76 8.68 -3.46
N ASP A 158 7.54 9.75 -3.67
CA ASP A 158 7.91 10.20 -5.01
C ASP A 158 9.05 9.35 -5.62
N VAL A 159 9.91 8.74 -4.80
CA VAL A 159 11.12 8.03 -5.25
C VAL A 159 11.07 6.54 -4.98
N TYR A 160 10.71 6.14 -3.76
CA TYR A 160 10.79 4.73 -3.35
C TYR A 160 9.57 3.93 -3.82
N VAL A 161 8.35 4.48 -3.72
CA VAL A 161 7.13 3.74 -4.10
C VAL A 161 7.14 3.32 -5.58
N PRO A 162 7.42 4.18 -6.57
CA PRO A 162 7.48 3.76 -7.98
C PRO A 162 8.57 2.72 -8.25
N MET A 163 9.69 2.80 -7.53
CA MET A 163 10.78 1.83 -7.66
C MET A 163 10.37 0.45 -7.09
N LEU A 164 9.70 0.43 -5.93
CA LEU A 164 9.17 -0.80 -5.35
C LEU A 164 8.08 -1.42 -6.23
N ASP A 165 7.18 -0.59 -6.76
CA ASP A 165 6.13 -1.02 -7.69
C ASP A 165 6.73 -1.71 -8.92
N GLY A 166 7.72 -1.08 -9.57
CA GLY A 166 8.42 -1.67 -10.71
C GLY A 166 9.19 -2.97 -10.39
N LEU A 167 9.62 -3.17 -9.14
CA LEU A 167 10.35 -4.39 -8.73
C LEU A 167 9.43 -5.56 -8.38
N PHE A 168 8.15 -5.31 -8.04
CA PHE A 168 7.29 -6.30 -7.39
C PHE A 168 5.88 -6.46 -7.98
N ALA A 169 5.35 -5.52 -8.77
CA ALA A 169 3.92 -5.47 -9.12
C ALA A 169 3.46 -6.32 -10.32
N GLN A 170 4.32 -7.16 -10.93
CA GLN A 170 3.97 -7.86 -12.18
C GLN A 170 3.38 -9.26 -11.98
N GLU A 171 2.34 -9.60 -12.76
CA GLU A 171 1.46 -10.77 -12.58
C GLU A 171 1.85 -12.04 -13.38
N SER A 172 2.95 -12.05 -14.16
CA SER A 172 3.26 -13.24 -14.99
C SER A 172 4.05 -14.34 -14.25
N LYS A 173 3.85 -15.60 -14.65
CA LYS A 173 4.49 -16.79 -14.05
C LYS A 173 6.02 -16.83 -14.21
N ILE A 174 6.61 -16.21 -15.22
CA ILE A 174 8.07 -16.14 -15.43
C ILE A 174 8.67 -15.01 -14.58
N GLU A 175 7.91 -13.93 -14.36
CA GLU A 175 8.28 -12.83 -13.46
C GLU A 175 8.23 -13.23 -11.98
N ASN A 176 7.43 -14.25 -11.61
CA ASN A 176 7.35 -14.75 -10.23
C ASN A 176 8.70 -15.19 -9.64
N ASP A 177 9.61 -15.78 -10.43
CA ASP A 177 10.93 -16.21 -9.93
C ASP A 177 11.91 -15.03 -9.79
N LEU A 178 11.87 -14.05 -10.70
CA LEU A 178 12.68 -12.83 -10.61
C LEU A 178 12.25 -11.96 -9.44
N ASN A 179 10.93 -11.78 -9.26
CA ASN A 179 10.36 -11.04 -8.14
C ASN A 179 10.76 -11.67 -6.80
N ARG A 180 10.87 -13.00 -6.75
CA ARG A 180 11.34 -13.73 -5.57
C ARG A 180 12.81 -13.44 -5.24
N TYR A 181 13.69 -13.28 -6.23
CA TYR A 181 15.08 -12.89 -5.97
C TYR A 181 15.19 -11.41 -5.58
N ASN A 182 14.42 -10.52 -6.22
CA ASN A 182 14.35 -9.11 -5.83
C ASN A 182 13.93 -8.96 -4.37
N ASP A 183 12.90 -9.70 -3.95
CA ASP A 183 12.38 -9.70 -2.59
C ASP A 183 13.45 -10.17 -1.60
N GLN A 184 14.07 -11.32 -1.85
CA GLN A 184 15.13 -11.85 -0.98
C GLN A 184 16.33 -10.91 -0.87
N ILE A 185 16.76 -10.29 -1.97
CA ILE A 185 17.89 -9.35 -1.97
C ILE A 185 17.52 -8.09 -1.17
N LEU A 186 16.32 -7.54 -1.39
CA LEU A 186 15.84 -6.36 -0.68
C LEU A 186 15.72 -6.64 0.82
N MET A 187 15.06 -7.73 1.20
CA MET A 187 14.86 -8.09 2.61
C MET A 187 16.17 -8.35 3.33
N ARG A 188 17.15 -9.02 2.70
CA ARG A 188 18.50 -9.18 3.27
C ARG A 188 19.21 -7.85 3.44
N THR A 189 19.07 -6.94 2.48
CA THR A 189 19.68 -5.60 2.54
C THR A 189 19.08 -4.79 3.69
N LEU A 190 17.75 -4.79 3.83
CA LEU A 190 17.06 -4.09 4.92
C LEU A 190 17.40 -4.69 6.30
N ASP A 191 17.37 -6.01 6.43
CA ASP A 191 17.73 -6.71 7.68
C ASP A 191 19.18 -6.42 8.09
N MET A 192 20.09 -6.42 7.12
CA MET A 192 21.48 -6.02 7.35
C MET A 192 21.57 -4.58 7.84
N LEU A 193 20.93 -3.62 7.17
CA LEU A 193 20.97 -2.20 7.55
C LEU A 193 20.38 -1.91 8.94
N ASP A 194 19.37 -2.68 9.37
CA ASP A 194 18.79 -2.61 10.72
C ASP A 194 19.78 -3.08 11.80
N ARG A 195 20.62 -4.08 11.47
CA ARG A 195 21.54 -4.71 12.42
C ARG A 195 22.96 -4.13 12.41
N MET A 196 23.32 -3.36 11.40
CA MET A 196 24.65 -2.77 11.26
C MET A 196 24.94 -1.65 12.27
N ASN A 197 26.16 -1.66 12.80
CA ASN A 197 26.67 -0.57 13.62
C ASN A 197 26.75 0.74 12.82
N PRO A 198 26.41 1.91 13.41
CA PRO A 198 26.46 3.18 12.71
C PRO A 198 27.83 3.48 12.07
N GLN A 199 28.94 3.12 12.74
CA GLN A 199 30.29 3.40 12.21
C GLN A 199 30.63 2.58 10.95
N THR A 200 30.02 1.42 10.75
CA THR A 200 30.30 0.55 9.59
C THR A 200 29.42 0.86 8.38
N LYS A 201 28.37 1.69 8.54
CA LYS A 201 27.43 2.03 7.45
C LYS A 201 28.10 2.79 6.30
N GLU A 202 29.06 3.66 6.58
CA GLU A 202 29.79 4.40 5.54
C GLU A 202 30.61 3.46 4.63
N LYS A 203 31.37 2.55 5.24
CA LYS A 203 32.14 1.54 4.49
C LYS A 203 31.22 0.63 3.69
N MET A 204 30.08 0.24 4.25
CA MET A 204 29.12 -0.59 3.53
C MET A 204 28.45 0.14 2.37
N ASN A 205 28.19 1.44 2.51
CA ASN A 205 27.70 2.25 1.40
C ASN A 205 28.71 2.24 0.22
N GLU A 206 30.01 2.33 0.50
CA GLU A 206 31.06 2.20 -0.53
C GLU A 206 31.10 0.80 -1.15
N VAL A 207 30.91 -0.27 -0.36
CA VAL A 207 30.78 -1.63 -0.88
C VAL A 207 29.58 -1.75 -1.82
N MET A 208 28.40 -1.27 -1.41
CA MET A 208 27.18 -1.33 -2.22
C MET A 208 27.31 -0.54 -3.53
N LYS A 209 28.01 0.61 -3.49
CA LYS A 209 28.32 1.41 -4.68
C LYS A 209 29.18 0.63 -5.69
N ILE A 210 30.22 -0.06 -5.21
CA ILE A 210 31.10 -0.87 -6.06
C ILE A 210 30.36 -2.11 -6.59
N ILE A 211 29.56 -2.78 -5.77
CA ILE A 211 28.77 -3.95 -6.19
C ILE A 211 27.76 -3.53 -7.27
N SER A 212 27.04 -2.42 -7.07
CA SER A 212 26.09 -1.90 -8.06
C SER A 212 26.75 -1.65 -9.41
N TRP A 213 27.97 -1.10 -9.41
CA TRP A 213 28.75 -0.89 -10.62
C TRP A 213 29.09 -2.17 -11.38
N ILE A 214 29.56 -3.19 -10.65
CA ILE A 214 30.05 -4.44 -11.23
C ILE A 214 28.88 -5.33 -11.68
N ALA A 215 27.79 -5.34 -10.93
CA ALA A 215 26.63 -6.21 -11.17
C ALA A 215 25.71 -5.72 -12.28
N THR A 216 25.99 -4.56 -12.86
CA THR A 216 25.22 -3.95 -13.94
C THR A 216 26.06 -3.88 -15.22
N ASN A 217 25.43 -3.57 -16.35
CA ASN A 217 26.15 -3.44 -17.64
C ASN A 217 27.10 -2.23 -17.69
N ASN A 218 27.21 -1.47 -16.61
CA ASN A 218 27.96 -0.23 -16.53
C ASN A 218 29.46 -0.44 -16.67
N ILE A 219 29.99 -1.50 -16.07
CA ILE A 219 31.42 -1.82 -16.15
C ILE A 219 31.90 -1.98 -17.59
N PHE A 220 31.00 -2.33 -18.52
CA PHE A 220 31.32 -2.50 -19.94
C PHE A 220 31.33 -1.18 -20.72
N ARG A 221 30.67 -0.13 -20.21
CA ARG A 221 30.36 1.08 -21.00
C ARG A 221 30.70 2.42 -20.34
N LEU A 222 30.92 2.44 -19.04
CA LEU A 222 31.12 3.66 -18.26
C LEU A 222 32.38 3.55 -17.41
N GLU A 223 32.85 4.69 -16.91
CA GLU A 223 33.94 4.80 -15.94
C GLU A 223 33.39 5.04 -14.53
N ILE A 224 34.05 4.50 -13.49
CA ILE A 224 33.51 4.50 -12.11
C ILE A 224 33.24 5.91 -11.54
N GLN A 225 33.94 6.92 -12.05
CA GLN A 225 33.74 8.33 -11.68
C GLN A 225 32.35 8.88 -12.05
N GLU A 226 31.64 8.20 -12.96
CA GLU A 226 30.28 8.54 -13.38
C GLU A 226 29.22 8.10 -12.36
N ILE A 227 29.60 7.28 -11.37
CA ILE A 227 28.70 6.88 -10.29
C ILE A 227 28.53 8.04 -9.31
N SER A 228 27.28 8.33 -8.96
CA SER A 228 26.95 9.33 -7.96
C SER A 228 27.53 8.96 -6.59
N GLN A 229 28.10 9.94 -5.90
CA GLN A 229 28.54 9.77 -4.51
C GLN A 229 27.36 9.63 -3.54
N ARG A 230 26.17 10.13 -3.93
CA ARG A 230 24.93 9.96 -3.18
C ARG A 230 24.06 8.91 -3.86
N ALA A 231 23.41 8.06 -3.07
CA ALA A 231 22.42 7.13 -3.60
C ALA A 231 21.28 7.90 -4.28
N VAL A 232 21.10 7.65 -5.57
CA VAL A 232 20.03 8.22 -6.40
C VAL A 232 19.50 7.10 -7.31
N TYR A 233 18.26 7.23 -7.76
CA TYR A 233 17.71 6.29 -8.73
C TYR A 233 18.59 6.23 -9.99
N GLY A 234 18.95 5.02 -10.43
CA GLY A 234 19.94 4.79 -11.48
C GLY A 234 21.41 4.88 -11.01
N GLY A 235 21.73 5.64 -9.97
CA GLY A 235 23.06 5.63 -9.34
C GLY A 235 24.14 6.47 -10.03
N PHE A 236 23.80 7.35 -10.97
CA PHE A 236 24.78 8.11 -11.77
C PHE A 236 24.68 9.62 -11.63
N THR A 237 25.74 10.30 -12.06
CA THR A 237 25.69 11.75 -12.28
C THR A 237 24.84 12.10 -13.50
N TYR A 238 24.31 13.32 -13.52
CA TYR A 238 23.55 13.83 -14.67
C TYR A 238 24.41 13.80 -15.95
N GLY A 239 23.85 13.29 -17.05
CA GLY A 239 24.54 13.18 -18.35
C GLY A 239 25.48 11.98 -18.50
N SER A 240 25.63 11.10 -17.50
CA SER A 240 26.57 9.96 -17.61
C SER A 240 26.26 9.00 -18.77
N TYR A 241 24.98 8.86 -19.14
CA TYR A 241 24.57 8.03 -20.29
C TYR A 241 25.10 8.55 -21.63
N GLU A 242 25.30 9.86 -21.77
CA GLU A 242 25.83 10.48 -22.99
C GLU A 242 27.32 10.17 -23.18
N LYS A 243 28.00 9.71 -22.13
CA LYS A 243 29.42 9.36 -22.12
C LYS A 243 29.67 7.85 -22.30
N GLN A 244 28.62 7.06 -22.58
CA GLN A 244 28.78 5.62 -22.78
C GLN A 244 29.67 5.32 -23.99
N LYS A 245 30.70 4.52 -23.76
CA LYS A 245 31.61 4.02 -24.81
C LYS A 245 31.97 2.58 -24.51
N ASP A 246 32.02 1.71 -25.52
CA ASP A 246 32.46 0.33 -25.31
C ASP A 246 33.90 0.31 -24.81
N ARG A 247 34.13 -0.44 -23.72
CA ARG A 247 35.43 -0.55 -23.06
C ARG A 247 36.13 -1.85 -23.45
N ASN A 248 37.46 -1.84 -23.51
CA ASN A 248 38.19 -3.05 -23.85
C ASN A 248 38.23 -4.06 -22.68
N LEU A 249 38.23 -5.35 -23.01
CA LEU A 249 38.17 -6.42 -22.00
C LEU A 249 39.36 -6.43 -21.04
N LYS A 250 40.54 -5.93 -21.47
CA LYS A 250 41.74 -5.88 -20.65
C LYS A 250 41.60 -4.85 -19.51
N GLU A 251 41.07 -3.67 -19.82
CA GLU A 251 40.72 -2.64 -18.86
C GLU A 251 39.63 -3.11 -17.91
N ILE A 252 38.55 -3.70 -18.45
CA ILE A 252 37.45 -4.24 -17.65
C ILE A 252 37.98 -5.26 -16.63
N LYS A 253 38.84 -6.20 -17.04
CA LYS A 253 39.43 -7.19 -16.13
C LYS A 253 40.34 -6.57 -15.08
N LYS A 254 41.12 -5.55 -15.44
CA LYS A 254 42.00 -4.83 -14.50
C LYS A 254 41.16 -4.13 -13.42
N ASP A 255 40.14 -3.38 -13.84
CA ASP A 255 39.25 -2.65 -12.94
C ASP A 255 38.48 -3.61 -12.04
N LEU A 256 37.94 -4.70 -12.61
CA LEU A 256 37.24 -5.71 -11.83
C LEU A 256 38.12 -6.25 -10.70
N LYS A 257 39.40 -6.58 -10.98
CA LYS A 257 40.34 -7.06 -9.97
C LYS A 257 40.61 -6.02 -8.87
N GLN A 258 40.78 -4.76 -9.25
CA GLN A 258 41.02 -3.69 -8.29
C GLN A 258 39.80 -3.45 -7.39
N LEU A 259 38.61 -3.43 -8.00
CA LEU A 259 37.36 -3.17 -7.30
C LEU A 259 36.95 -4.31 -6.37
N THR A 260 37.12 -5.57 -6.79
CA THR A 260 36.88 -6.72 -5.89
C THR A 260 37.87 -6.77 -4.74
N GLY A 261 39.13 -6.39 -4.98
CA GLY A 261 40.11 -6.19 -3.91
C GLY A 261 39.64 -5.15 -2.88
N LYS A 262 39.25 -3.95 -3.35
CA LYS A 262 38.72 -2.89 -2.47
C LYS A 262 37.48 -3.33 -1.69
N VAL A 263 36.56 -4.08 -2.31
CA VAL A 263 35.40 -4.64 -1.60
C VAL A 263 35.84 -5.61 -0.50
N SER A 264 36.78 -6.50 -0.79
CA SER A 264 37.32 -7.43 0.20
C SER A 264 37.94 -6.69 1.39
N ASP A 265 38.74 -5.65 1.13
CA ASP A 265 39.38 -4.86 2.18
C ASP A 265 38.35 -4.17 3.07
N LEU A 266 37.36 -3.50 2.46
CA LEU A 266 36.28 -2.84 3.20
C LEU A 266 35.45 -3.82 4.05
N LEU A 267 35.15 -5.01 3.52
CA LEU A 267 34.43 -6.05 4.27
C LEU A 267 35.26 -6.58 5.45
N ASN A 268 36.57 -6.74 5.27
CA ASN A 268 37.48 -7.11 6.36
C ASN A 268 37.51 -6.05 7.46
N GLU A 269 37.60 -4.77 7.09
CA GLU A 269 37.54 -3.65 8.04
C GLU A 269 36.22 -3.63 8.81
N ILE A 270 35.08 -3.76 8.13
CA ILE A 270 33.74 -3.85 8.76
C ILE A 270 33.70 -5.00 9.77
N CYS A 271 34.23 -6.17 9.41
CA CYS A 271 34.25 -7.34 10.28
C CYS A 271 35.07 -7.08 11.56
N MET A 272 36.26 -6.49 11.41
CA MET A 272 37.13 -6.17 12.55
C MET A 272 36.53 -5.08 13.44
N GLU A 273 35.90 -4.07 12.87
CA GLU A 273 35.18 -3.04 13.63
C GLU A 273 34.02 -3.64 14.42
N ASN A 274 33.21 -4.47 13.79
CA ASN A 274 32.11 -5.17 14.47
C ASN A 274 32.64 -6.08 15.60
N TYR A 275 33.76 -6.77 15.39
CA TYR A 275 34.40 -7.56 16.43
C TYR A 275 34.84 -6.71 17.62
N ASN A 276 35.48 -5.57 17.37
CA ASN A 276 35.91 -4.64 18.42
C ASN A 276 34.73 -4.06 19.20
N GLU A 277 33.64 -3.69 18.52
CA GLU A 277 32.41 -3.23 19.18
C GLU A 277 31.76 -4.34 20.01
N PHE A 278 31.74 -5.57 19.51
CA PHE A 278 31.25 -6.73 20.26
C PHE A 278 32.04 -6.94 21.56
N GLN A 279 33.37 -6.75 21.54
CA GLN A 279 34.19 -6.85 22.76
C GLN A 279 33.82 -5.82 23.84
N LYS A 280 33.31 -4.64 23.43
CA LYS A 280 32.86 -3.59 24.37
C LYS A 280 31.53 -3.93 25.05
N LYS A 281 30.84 -5.00 24.62
CA LYS A 281 29.50 -5.43 25.08
C LYS A 281 28.40 -4.37 24.97
N GLU A 282 28.64 -3.26 24.26
CA GLU A 282 27.68 -2.15 24.12
C GLU A 282 26.67 -2.36 22.98
N TYR A 283 26.78 -3.40 22.14
CA TYR A 283 25.83 -3.62 21.03
C TYR A 283 25.41 -5.06 20.74
N LYS A 284 24.18 -5.16 20.20
CA LYS A 284 23.45 -6.36 19.71
C LYS A 284 24.18 -6.91 18.47
N SER A 285 24.39 -8.21 18.30
CA SER A 285 23.36 -9.24 18.29
C SER A 285 23.98 -10.64 18.21
N LEU A 286 23.35 -11.64 18.83
CA LEU A 286 23.37 -13.00 18.28
C LEU A 286 22.07 -13.32 17.53
N PHE A 287 20.89 -12.90 18.01
CA PHE A 287 19.67 -12.61 17.22
C PHE A 287 18.84 -11.58 18.01
N ARG A 288 17.95 -10.84 17.34
CA ARG A 288 16.91 -10.04 18.03
C ARG A 288 15.86 -10.98 18.61
#